data_AF-A0AA41YVD8-F1
#
_entry.id   AF-A0AA41YVD8-F1
#
_cell.length_a   1.000
_cell.length_b   1.000
_cell.length_c   1.000
_cell.angle_alpha   90.00
_cell.angle_beta   90.00
_cell.angle_gamma   90.00
#
_symmetry.space_group_name_H-M   'P 1'
#
loop_
_entity.id
_entity.type
_entity.pdbx_description
1 polymer ?
#
loop_
_entity_poly.entity_id
_entity_poly.type
_entity_poly.pdbx_seq_one_letter_code
_entity_poly.pdbx_strand_id
1 'polypeptide(L)'
;MSVASADEFWTFSSTTYGKSGVQAACLALQDRLGADINLLLFCLWWSLSGGPALDTDCFAAVLTKARGWQDGVVRPIRAARRTAKPGGAIGEDEGATAFYQRVLATELEAERMEQKLIVSTAAAEASKLPARLSTIEAVLRIHLAQYVATLDTPVRQEDRADLETIIAAGCQGLSAAGIVEAIWP
;
A
#
# COMPACT_ATOMS: atom_id res chain seq x y z
N MET A 1 6.49 16.71 -17.28
CA MET A 1 6.06 15.90 -16.12
C MET A 1 6.66 14.53 -16.33
N SER A 2 7.59 14.10 -15.47
CA SER A 2 8.13 12.74 -15.52
C SER A 2 6.98 11.78 -15.26
N VAL A 3 6.86 10.71 -16.06
CA VAL A 3 5.94 9.62 -15.73
C VAL A 3 6.39 9.04 -14.39
N ALA A 4 5.47 8.99 -13.43
CA ALA A 4 5.73 8.48 -12.09
C ALA A 4 6.30 7.05 -12.19
N SER A 5 7.46 6.81 -11.60
CA SER A 5 8.18 5.54 -11.75
C SER A 5 7.96 4.59 -10.57
N ALA A 6 8.03 3.29 -10.83
CA ALA A 6 7.93 2.28 -9.78
C ALA A 6 9.05 2.41 -8.73
N ASP A 7 10.24 2.86 -9.12
CA ASP A 7 11.37 3.07 -8.19
C ASP A 7 11.15 4.27 -7.25
N GLU A 8 10.51 5.34 -7.74
CA GLU A 8 10.07 6.46 -6.90
C GLU A 8 9.00 6.01 -5.91
N PHE A 9 8.05 5.17 -6.33
CA PHE A 9 7.06 4.61 -5.42
C PHE A 9 7.71 3.71 -4.37
N TRP A 10 8.63 2.82 -4.75
CA TRP A 10 9.37 1.97 -3.82
C TRP A 10 10.15 2.79 -2.78
N THR A 11 10.80 3.86 -3.23
CA THR A 11 11.55 4.77 -2.35
C THR A 11 10.61 5.49 -1.37
N PHE A 12 9.49 5.99 -1.86
CA PHE A 12 8.47 6.64 -1.04
C PHE A 12 7.87 5.68 -0.01
N SER A 13 7.44 4.49 -0.45
CA SER A 13 6.76 3.52 0.41
C SER A 13 7.69 3.01 1.51
N SER A 14 8.94 2.68 1.15
CA SER A 14 9.97 2.26 2.11
C SER A 14 10.31 3.37 3.12
N THR A 15 10.47 4.61 2.64
CA THR A 15 10.77 5.75 3.51
C THR A 15 9.62 6.06 4.44
N THR A 16 8.37 6.01 3.95
CA THR A 16 7.17 6.26 4.75
C THR A 16 6.99 5.17 5.80
N TYR A 17 7.17 3.89 5.42
CA TYR A 17 7.06 2.76 6.34
C TYR A 17 8.08 2.82 7.48
N GLY A 18 9.28 3.35 7.22
CA GLY A 18 10.33 3.56 8.22
C GLY A 18 10.10 4.72 9.19
N LYS A 19 9.03 5.53 9.02
CA LYS A 19 8.72 6.63 9.95
C LYS A 19 8.09 6.12 11.25
N SER A 20 8.31 6.87 12.32
CA SER A 20 7.79 6.54 13.66
C SER A 20 6.28 6.28 13.63
N GLY A 21 5.84 5.19 14.24
CA GLY A 21 4.43 4.79 14.34
C GLY A 21 3.84 4.13 13.09
N VAL A 22 4.41 4.35 11.90
CA VAL A 22 3.82 3.87 10.63
C VAL A 22 3.78 2.35 10.56
N GLN A 23 4.88 1.67 10.89
CA GLN A 23 4.91 0.20 10.90
C GLN A 23 3.82 -0.38 11.82
N ALA A 24 3.66 0.17 13.02
CA ALA A 24 2.66 -0.29 13.97
C ALA A 24 1.23 -0.07 13.44
N ALA A 25 0.95 1.12 12.90
CA ALA A 25 -0.32 1.45 12.29
C ALA A 25 -0.66 0.54 11.09
N CYS A 26 0.31 0.30 10.21
CA CYS A 26 0.15 -0.61 9.07
C CYS A 26 -0.19 -2.04 9.51
N LEU A 27 0.53 -2.58 10.51
CA LEU A 27 0.24 -3.91 11.05
C LEU A 27 -1.16 -3.97 11.67
N ALA A 28 -1.55 -2.93 12.40
CA ALA A 28 -2.85 -2.87 13.05
C ALA A 28 -4.00 -2.83 12.04
N LEU A 29 -3.88 -2.06 10.95
CA LEU A 29 -4.84 -2.05 9.84
C LEU A 29 -4.86 -3.38 9.06
N GLN A 30 -3.70 -4.03 8.89
CA GLN A 30 -3.62 -5.36 8.29
C GLN A 30 -4.38 -6.40 9.12
N ASP A 31 -4.16 -6.41 10.43
CA ASP A 31 -4.74 -7.40 11.33
C ASP A 31 -6.26 -7.19 11.49
N ARG A 32 -6.73 -5.94 11.58
CA ARG A 32 -8.15 -5.63 11.80
C ARG A 32 -8.98 -5.62 10.52
N LEU A 33 -8.43 -5.10 9.41
CA LEU A 33 -9.18 -4.85 8.18
C LEU A 33 -8.74 -5.72 7.00
N GLY A 34 -7.66 -6.50 7.15
CA GLY A 34 -7.04 -7.19 6.01
C GLY A 34 -6.42 -6.22 5.00
N ALA A 35 -6.08 -5.00 5.43
CA ALA A 35 -5.63 -3.92 4.55
C ALA A 35 -4.38 -4.31 3.74
N ASP A 36 -4.40 -4.03 2.45
CA ASP A 36 -3.23 -4.04 1.60
C ASP A 36 -2.45 -2.72 1.75
N ILE A 37 -1.28 -2.81 2.38
CA ILE A 37 -0.44 -1.66 2.67
C ILE A 37 0.22 -1.09 1.41
N ASN A 38 0.49 -1.91 0.39
CA ASN A 38 1.03 -1.41 -0.87
C ASN A 38 -0.03 -0.55 -1.59
N LEU A 39 -1.30 -0.97 -1.60
CA LEU A 39 -2.38 -0.17 -2.15
C LEU A 39 -2.66 1.11 -1.35
N LEU A 40 -2.61 1.03 -0.02
CA LEU A 40 -2.77 2.22 0.83
C LEU A 40 -1.66 3.25 0.54
N LEU A 41 -0.39 2.83 0.57
CA LEU A 41 0.74 3.70 0.28
C LEU A 41 0.74 4.21 -1.17
N PHE A 42 0.21 3.43 -2.12
CA PHE A 42 0.01 3.86 -3.50
C PHE A 42 -0.95 5.05 -3.59
N CYS A 43 -2.07 5.04 -2.86
CA CYS A 43 -3.02 6.17 -2.84
C CYS A 43 -2.32 7.48 -2.43
N LEU A 44 -1.47 7.40 -1.40
CA LEU A 44 -0.69 8.55 -0.92
C LEU A 44 0.32 9.00 -1.98
N TRP A 45 1.17 8.08 -2.44
CA TRP A 45 2.23 8.40 -3.39
C TRP A 45 1.71 8.94 -4.72
N TRP A 46 0.70 8.29 -5.30
CA TRP A 46 0.17 8.65 -6.63
C TRP A 46 -0.38 10.08 -6.65
N SER A 47 -1.06 10.49 -5.58
CA SER A 47 -1.53 11.86 -5.42
C SER A 47 -0.36 12.85 -5.35
N LEU A 48 0.69 12.53 -4.59
CA LEU A 48 1.88 13.37 -4.41
C LEU A 48 2.77 13.43 -5.65
N SER A 49 2.81 12.37 -6.44
CA SER A 49 3.56 12.30 -7.70
C SER A 49 2.90 13.07 -8.85
N GLY A 50 1.74 13.70 -8.60
CA GLY A 50 0.95 14.42 -9.61
C GLY A 50 0.15 13.50 -10.54
N GLY A 51 -0.12 12.27 -10.12
CA GLY A 51 -1.00 11.37 -10.85
C GLY A 51 -2.45 11.89 -10.84
N PRO A 52 -3.20 11.77 -11.94
CA PRO A 52 -4.59 12.18 -11.99
C PRO A 52 -5.48 11.27 -11.11
N ALA A 53 -6.66 11.78 -10.74
CA ALA A 53 -7.69 10.94 -10.12
C ALA A 53 -8.08 9.81 -11.09
N LEU A 54 -8.14 8.59 -10.56
CA LEU A 54 -8.62 7.42 -11.28
C LEU A 54 -10.11 7.30 -10.98
N ASP A 55 -10.95 7.14 -12.00
CA ASP A 55 -12.34 6.82 -11.76
C ASP A 55 -12.50 5.40 -11.18
N THR A 56 -13.73 5.03 -10.83
CA THR A 56 -14.01 3.76 -10.15
C THR A 56 -13.54 2.55 -10.95
N ASP A 57 -13.73 2.55 -12.26
CA ASP A 57 -13.36 1.43 -13.13
C ASP A 57 -11.83 1.34 -13.27
N CYS A 58 -11.16 2.47 -13.47
CA CYS A 58 -9.70 2.55 -13.53
C CYS A 58 -9.06 2.09 -12.21
N PHE A 59 -9.58 2.55 -11.07
CA PHE A 59 -9.08 2.15 -9.76
C PHE A 59 -9.34 0.67 -9.48
N ALA A 60 -10.52 0.15 -9.86
CA ALA A 60 -10.85 -1.27 -9.75
C ALA A 60 -9.91 -2.17 -10.56
N ALA A 61 -9.43 -1.72 -11.73
CA ALA A 61 -8.41 -2.43 -12.50
C ALA A 61 -7.08 -2.54 -11.74
N VAL A 62 -6.64 -1.47 -11.08
CA VAL A 62 -5.44 -1.47 -10.21
C VAL A 62 -5.62 -2.46 -9.05
N LEU A 63 -6.76 -2.40 -8.36
CA LEU A 63 -7.09 -3.32 -7.26
C LEU A 63 -7.08 -4.78 -7.72
N THR A 64 -7.67 -5.08 -8.87
CA THR A 64 -7.74 -6.44 -9.42
C THR A 64 -6.34 -6.98 -9.71
N LYS A 65 -5.47 -6.16 -10.31
CA LYS A 65 -4.08 -6.55 -10.60
C LYS A 65 -3.27 -6.77 -9.33
N ALA A 66 -3.38 -5.87 -8.35
CA ALA A 66 -2.74 -6.01 -7.06
C ALA A 66 -3.19 -7.30 -6.36
N ARG A 67 -4.51 -7.47 -6.14
CA ARG A 67 -5.08 -8.66 -5.47
C ARG A 67 -4.64 -9.96 -6.12
N GLY A 68 -4.65 -10.05 -7.45
CA GLY A 68 -4.20 -11.25 -8.16
C GLY A 68 -2.72 -11.60 -7.91
N TRP A 69 -1.85 -10.60 -7.83
CA TRP A 69 -0.43 -10.80 -7.49
C TRP A 69 -0.25 -11.13 -6.01
N GLN A 70 -0.97 -10.42 -5.15
CA GLN A 70 -0.97 -10.60 -3.71
C GLN A 70 -1.34 -12.04 -3.35
N ASP A 71 -2.45 -12.55 -3.90
CA ASP A 71 -2.96 -13.90 -3.65
C ASP A 71 -2.08 -14.98 -4.26
N GLY A 72 -1.56 -14.74 -5.48
CA GLY A 72 -0.78 -15.73 -6.23
C GLY A 72 0.69 -15.82 -5.83
N VAL A 73 1.27 -14.74 -5.27
CA VAL A 73 2.73 -14.62 -5.07
C VAL A 73 3.07 -14.20 -3.64
N VAL A 74 2.60 -13.02 -3.19
CA VAL A 74 3.05 -12.44 -1.91
C VAL A 74 2.57 -13.26 -0.71
N ARG A 75 1.26 -13.58 -0.64
CA ARG A 75 0.70 -14.39 0.46
C ARG A 75 1.36 -15.77 0.59
N PRO A 76 1.55 -16.55 -0.49
CA PRO A 76 2.28 -17.81 -0.44
C PRO A 76 3.71 -17.67 0.10
N ILE A 77 4.48 -16.67 -0.37
CA ILE A 77 5.85 -16.44 0.12
C ILE A 77 5.85 -16.05 1.59
N ARG A 78 4.94 -15.16 2.01
CA ARG A 78 4.79 -14.74 3.40
C ARG A 78 4.42 -15.91 4.32
N ALA A 79 3.54 -16.80 3.86
CA ALA A 79 3.21 -18.02 4.58
C ALA A 79 4.43 -18.94 4.73
N ALA A 80 5.20 -19.15 3.66
CA ALA A 80 6.45 -19.90 3.71
C ALA A 80 7.45 -19.27 4.70
N ARG A 81 7.62 -17.94 4.70
CA ARG A 81 8.49 -17.23 5.64
C ARG A 81 8.06 -17.43 7.10
N ARG A 82 6.75 -17.30 7.38
CA ARG A 82 6.21 -17.48 8.74
C ARG A 82 6.48 -18.89 9.26
N THR A 83 6.31 -19.92 8.41
CA THR A 83 6.63 -21.31 8.75
C THR A 83 8.14 -21.53 8.95
N ALA A 84 8.98 -20.85 8.17
CA ALA A 84 10.43 -20.92 8.22
C ALA A 84 11.08 -20.06 9.32
N LYS A 85 10.30 -19.50 10.24
CA LYS A 85 10.84 -18.64 11.30
C LYS A 85 11.80 -19.45 12.22
N PRO A 86 13.03 -18.95 12.48
CA PRO A 86 13.95 -19.58 13.42
C PRO A 86 13.32 -19.73 14.81
N GLY A 87 13.62 -20.84 15.49
CA GLY A 87 12.97 -21.24 16.74
C GLY A 87 11.56 -21.85 16.56
N GLY A 88 11.08 -21.95 15.32
CA GLY A 88 9.86 -22.66 14.94
C GLY A 88 10.12 -24.10 14.50
N ALA A 89 9.47 -24.53 13.41
CA ALA A 89 9.51 -25.90 12.91
C ALA A 89 10.89 -26.38 12.42
N ILE A 90 11.80 -25.46 12.07
CA ILE A 90 13.09 -25.76 11.45
C ILE A 90 14.28 -25.67 12.42
N GLY A 91 14.03 -25.47 13.72
CA GLY A 91 15.08 -25.26 14.73
C GLY A 91 15.67 -23.85 14.72
N GLU A 92 16.74 -23.65 15.48
CA GLU A 92 17.39 -22.34 15.69
C GLU A 92 18.91 -22.45 15.48
N ASP A 93 19.32 -22.69 14.24
CA ASP A 93 20.71 -22.66 13.81
C ASP A 93 20.98 -21.58 12.74
N GLU A 94 22.25 -21.41 12.37
CA GLU A 94 22.66 -20.46 11.34
C GLU A 94 22.02 -20.74 9.97
N GLY A 95 21.79 -22.02 9.65
CA GLY A 95 21.15 -22.45 8.41
C GLY A 95 19.68 -22.03 8.36
N ALA A 96 18.94 -22.23 9.46
CA ALA A 96 17.57 -21.79 9.63
C ALA A 96 17.44 -20.27 9.50
N THR A 97 18.34 -19.52 10.16
CA THR A 97 18.38 -18.06 10.06
C THR A 97 18.68 -17.60 8.63
N ALA A 98 19.68 -18.19 7.96
CA ALA A 98 20.03 -17.83 6.59
C ALA A 98 18.89 -18.15 5.60
N PHE A 99 18.18 -19.26 5.78
CA PHE A 99 17.02 -19.60 4.96
C PHE A 99 15.89 -18.58 5.16
N TYR A 100 15.54 -18.27 6.41
CA TYR A 100 14.53 -17.25 6.72
C TYR A 100 14.84 -15.91 6.05
N GLN A 101 16.09 -15.45 6.10
CA GLN A 101 16.51 -14.19 5.47
C GLN A 101 16.38 -14.23 3.94
N ARG A 102 16.66 -15.37 3.29
CA ARG A 102 16.44 -15.52 1.83
C ARG A 102 14.96 -15.47 1.47
N VAL A 103 14.09 -16.09 2.26
CA VAL A 103 12.64 -16.03 2.02
C VAL A 103 12.12 -14.60 2.26
N LEU A 104 12.60 -13.91 3.31
CA LEU A 104 12.28 -12.50 3.55
C LEU A 104 12.71 -11.59 2.40
N ALA A 105 13.93 -11.76 1.87
CA ALA A 105 14.40 -11.02 0.71
C ALA A 105 13.53 -11.28 -0.53
N THR A 106 13.06 -12.51 -0.70
CA THR A 106 12.15 -12.89 -1.79
C THR A 106 10.77 -12.25 -1.61
N GLU A 107 10.25 -12.17 -0.39
CA GLU A 107 9.00 -11.46 -0.09
C GLU A 107 9.10 -9.98 -0.44
N LEU A 108 10.18 -9.31 -0.03
CA LEU A 108 10.40 -7.89 -0.32
C LEU A 108 10.51 -7.62 -1.84
N GLU A 109 11.20 -8.49 -2.58
CA GLU A 109 11.27 -8.36 -4.05
C GLU A 109 9.90 -8.60 -4.70
N ALA A 110 9.11 -9.56 -4.20
CA ALA A 110 7.75 -9.78 -4.67
C ALA A 110 6.84 -8.58 -4.41
N GLU A 111 6.95 -7.91 -3.26
CA GLU A 111 6.25 -6.66 -2.95
C GLU A 111 6.72 -5.50 -3.85
N ARG A 112 8.01 -5.41 -4.17
CA ARG A 112 8.53 -4.41 -5.13
C ARG A 112 7.94 -4.63 -6.53
N MET A 113 7.82 -5.87 -6.96
CA MET A 113 7.18 -6.23 -8.23
C MET A 113 5.67 -5.92 -8.23
N GLU A 114 5.00 -6.10 -7.09
CA GLU A 114 3.61 -5.67 -6.90
C GLU A 114 3.46 -4.15 -7.11
N GLN A 115 4.31 -3.36 -6.47
CA GLN A 115 4.31 -1.91 -6.63
C GLN A 115 4.54 -1.49 -8.09
N LYS A 116 5.44 -2.16 -8.82
CA LYS A 116 5.64 -1.93 -10.25
C LYS A 116 4.38 -2.26 -11.08
N LEU A 117 3.68 -3.35 -10.74
CA LEU A 117 2.43 -3.72 -11.39
C LEU A 117 1.33 -2.69 -11.14
N ILE A 118 1.18 -2.23 -9.90
CA ILE A 118 0.24 -1.18 -9.50
C ILE A 118 0.51 0.10 -10.29
N VAL A 119 1.75 0.61 -10.29
CA VAL A 119 2.11 1.88 -10.95
C VAL A 119 1.89 1.81 -12.46
N SER A 120 2.31 0.72 -13.10
CA SER A 120 2.13 0.54 -14.55
C SER A 120 0.66 0.41 -14.94
N THR A 121 -0.14 -0.29 -14.13
CA THR A 121 -1.60 -0.38 -14.34
C THR A 121 -2.24 0.98 -14.17
N ALA A 122 -1.93 1.71 -13.09
CA ALA A 122 -2.47 3.03 -12.83
C ALA A 122 -2.13 4.04 -13.95
N ALA A 123 -0.89 4.03 -14.45
CA ALA A 123 -0.48 4.88 -15.56
C ALA A 123 -1.23 4.53 -16.85
N ALA A 124 -1.42 3.25 -17.14
CA ALA A 124 -2.18 2.81 -18.31
C ALA A 124 -3.66 3.20 -18.21
N GLU A 125 -4.29 3.03 -17.05
CA GLU A 125 -5.68 3.42 -16.83
C GLU A 125 -5.87 4.94 -16.86
N ALA A 126 -4.97 5.69 -16.21
CA ALA A 126 -4.98 7.16 -16.24
C ALA A 126 -4.91 7.73 -17.66
N SER A 127 -4.17 7.06 -18.58
CA SER A 127 -4.05 7.51 -19.97
C SER A 127 -5.37 7.47 -20.76
N LYS A 128 -6.38 6.73 -20.27
CA LYS A 128 -7.71 6.62 -20.88
C LYS A 128 -8.64 7.76 -20.46
N LEU A 129 -8.30 8.46 -19.37
CA LEU A 129 -9.13 9.50 -18.78
C LEU A 129 -8.84 10.87 -19.42
N PRO A 130 -9.86 11.74 -19.52
CA PRO A 130 -9.63 13.11 -19.94
C PRO A 130 -8.76 13.83 -18.92
N ALA A 131 -7.84 14.68 -19.39
CA ALA A 131 -7.02 15.50 -18.52
C ALA A 131 -7.90 16.41 -17.66
N ARG A 132 -7.75 16.32 -16.34
CA ARG A 132 -8.45 17.18 -15.37
C ARG A 132 -7.43 17.71 -14.35
N LEU A 133 -7.52 19.02 -14.08
CA LEU A 133 -6.79 19.61 -12.97
C LEU A 133 -7.47 19.20 -11.67
N SER A 134 -6.71 18.69 -10.72
CA SER A 134 -7.17 18.33 -9.38
C SER A 134 -6.05 18.61 -8.40
N THR A 135 -6.39 19.01 -7.18
CA THR A 135 -5.40 19.17 -6.13
C THR A 135 -4.92 17.80 -5.65
N ILE A 136 -3.71 17.73 -5.10
CA ILE A 136 -3.17 16.52 -4.46
C ILE A 136 -4.18 15.98 -3.43
N GLU A 137 -4.73 16.86 -2.59
CA GLU A 137 -5.70 16.49 -1.56
C GLU A 137 -6.99 15.89 -2.14
N ALA A 138 -7.51 16.44 -3.24
CA ALA A 138 -8.71 15.91 -3.88
C ALA A 138 -8.47 14.51 -4.46
N VAL A 139 -7.33 14.30 -5.14
CA VAL A 139 -6.94 12.98 -5.68
C VAL A 139 -6.80 11.96 -4.54
N LEU A 140 -6.09 12.35 -3.47
CA LEU A 140 -5.87 11.51 -2.30
C LEU A 140 -7.19 11.07 -1.64
N ARG A 141 -8.12 12.00 -1.42
CA ARG A 141 -9.44 11.71 -0.85
C ARG A 141 -10.24 10.73 -1.72
N ILE A 142 -10.23 10.92 -3.05
CA ILE A 142 -10.92 10.03 -3.99
C ILE A 142 -10.36 8.60 -3.88
N HIS A 143 -9.04 8.45 -3.99
CA HIS A 143 -8.40 7.13 -3.97
C HIS A 143 -8.55 6.42 -2.63
N LEU A 144 -8.40 7.13 -1.52
CA LEU A 144 -8.61 6.55 -0.19
C LEU A 144 -10.08 6.15 0.03
N ALA A 145 -11.05 6.96 -0.40
CA ALA A 145 -12.46 6.60 -0.31
C ALA A 145 -12.79 5.35 -1.16
N GLN A 146 -12.28 5.29 -2.39
CA GLN A 146 -12.42 4.11 -3.26
C GLN A 146 -11.79 2.88 -2.62
N TYR A 147 -10.60 3.00 -2.03
CA TYR A 147 -9.91 1.90 -1.36
C TYR A 147 -10.66 1.41 -0.12
N VAL A 148 -11.06 2.33 0.76
CA VAL A 148 -11.83 2.03 1.98
C VAL A 148 -13.13 1.30 1.65
N ALA A 149 -13.83 1.72 0.59
CA ALA A 149 -15.06 1.06 0.13
C ALA A 149 -14.85 -0.39 -0.34
N THR A 150 -13.60 -0.83 -0.55
CA THR A 150 -13.28 -2.21 -0.96
C THR A 150 -12.85 -3.12 0.18
N LEU A 151 -12.77 -2.59 1.41
CA LEU A 151 -12.47 -3.36 2.60
C LEU A 151 -13.72 -4.12 3.04
N ASP A 152 -13.55 -5.41 3.32
CA ASP A 152 -14.66 -6.28 3.74
C ASP A 152 -15.13 -5.97 5.18
N THR A 153 -14.27 -5.31 5.97
CA THR A 153 -14.55 -4.94 7.36
C THR A 153 -14.86 -3.44 7.45
N PRO A 154 -15.98 -3.05 8.06
CA PRO A 154 -16.28 -1.64 8.29
C PRO A 154 -15.21 -0.97 9.15
N VAL A 155 -14.76 0.20 8.71
CA VAL A 155 -13.71 0.98 9.38
C VAL A 155 -14.26 1.59 10.68
N ARG A 156 -13.50 1.50 11.78
CA ARG A 156 -13.89 1.90 13.15
C ARG A 156 -12.98 3.00 13.68
N GLN A 157 -13.42 3.74 14.69
CA GLN A 157 -12.66 4.89 15.24
C GLN A 157 -11.18 4.59 15.56
N GLU A 158 -10.83 3.37 15.95
CA GLU A 158 -9.44 2.94 16.16
C GLU A 158 -8.59 2.93 14.87
N ASP A 159 -9.18 2.57 13.72
CA ASP A 159 -8.52 2.58 12.42
C ASP A 159 -8.23 4.00 11.92
N ARG A 160 -9.02 5.00 12.36
CA ARG A 160 -8.80 6.41 12.01
C ARG A 160 -7.45 6.89 12.49
N ALA A 161 -7.08 6.60 13.74
CA ALA A 161 -5.80 7.03 14.29
C ALA A 161 -4.60 6.42 13.54
N ASP A 162 -4.73 5.16 13.13
CA ASP A 162 -3.72 4.47 12.34
C ASP A 162 -3.61 5.05 10.92
N LEU A 163 -4.74 5.32 10.26
CA LEU A 163 -4.75 6.00 8.95
C LEU A 163 -4.17 7.42 9.04
N GLU A 164 -4.54 8.20 10.07
CA GLU A 164 -3.99 9.54 10.30
C GLU A 164 -2.47 9.48 10.49
N THR A 165 -1.96 8.50 11.23
CA THR A 165 -0.53 8.28 11.42
C THR A 165 0.18 8.04 10.08
N ILE A 166 -0.37 7.18 9.22
CA ILE A 166 0.20 6.85 7.92
C ILE A 166 0.14 8.06 6.97
N ILE A 167 -0.99 8.77 6.93
CA ILE A 167 -1.17 9.96 6.07
C ILE A 167 -0.28 11.11 6.52
N ALA A 168 -0.19 11.39 7.83
CA ALA A 168 0.69 12.44 8.34
C ALA A 168 2.16 12.14 8.03
N ALA A 169 2.55 10.87 8.06
CA ALA A 169 3.88 10.43 7.71
C ALA A 169 4.15 10.55 6.20
N GLY A 170 3.21 10.17 5.32
CA GLY A 170 3.41 10.16 3.88
C GLY A 170 3.14 11.50 3.18
N CYS A 171 2.21 12.31 3.68
CA CYS A 171 1.69 13.52 3.01
C CYS A 171 1.95 14.78 3.85
N GLN A 172 3.22 15.19 3.93
CA GLN A 172 3.60 16.39 4.67
C GLN A 172 2.88 17.63 4.11
N GLY A 173 2.29 18.44 5.00
CA GLY A 173 1.57 19.66 4.65
C GLY A 173 0.08 19.48 4.36
N LEU A 174 -0.44 18.25 4.35
CA LEU A 174 -1.89 18.00 4.33
C LEU A 174 -2.42 17.71 5.73
N SER A 175 -3.69 18.06 5.98
CA SER A 175 -4.37 17.71 7.22
C SER A 175 -4.79 16.24 7.19
N ALA A 176 -4.03 15.37 7.86
CA ALA A 176 -4.36 13.95 7.97
C ALA A 176 -5.75 13.73 8.56
N ALA A 177 -6.09 14.45 9.64
CA ALA A 177 -7.41 14.39 10.26
C ALA A 177 -8.52 14.84 9.30
N GLY A 178 -8.31 15.90 8.51
CA GLY A 178 -9.27 16.38 7.53
C GLY A 178 -9.45 15.46 6.33
N ILE A 179 -8.39 14.76 5.92
CA ILE A 179 -8.46 13.72 4.89
C ILE A 179 -9.26 12.53 5.42
N VAL A 180 -8.94 12.03 6.61
CA VAL A 180 -9.62 10.86 7.17
C VAL A 180 -11.09 11.16 7.46
N GLU A 181 -11.42 12.34 7.96
CA GLU A 181 -12.81 12.78 8.17
C GLU A 181 -13.62 12.77 6.86
N ALA A 182 -13.01 13.10 5.72
CA ALA A 182 -13.70 13.20 4.44
C ALA A 182 -13.94 11.86 3.74
N ILE A 183 -13.17 10.82 4.10
CA ILE A 183 -13.31 9.46 3.55
C ILE A 183 -14.04 8.53 4.51
N TRP A 184 -14.38 9.01 5.71
CA TRP A 184 -15.12 8.27 6.70
C TRP A 184 -16.62 8.27 6.33
N PRO A 185 -17.29 7.10 6.29
CA PRO A 185 -18.73 7.03 6.06
C PRO A 185 -19.57 7.57 7.22
#